data_AF-A0A0E3SDK3-F1
#
_entry.id   AF-A0A0E3SDK3-F1
#
_cell.length_a   1.000
_cell.length_b   1.000
_cell.length_c   1.000
_cell.angle_alpha   90.00
_cell.angle_beta   90.00
_cell.angle_gamma   90.00
#
_symmetry.space_group_name_H-M   'P 1'
#
loop_
_entity.id
_entity.type
_entity.pdbx_description
1 polymer ?
#
loop_
_entity_poly.entity_id
_entity_poly.type
_entity_poly.pdbx_seq_one_letter_code
_entity_poly.pdbx_strand_id
1 'polypeptide(L)'
;MRHLIDTYIEAAEPRKVSSFEDMPLLDLIVKTGIDKAIATQLSGLKGNKNAVAETIENNVRSKIIKEHLNDPAYYEKMSAMLDEIIAARKAKAIEYEEYLKRIADLVKQVEAGHEDDICEVLKKSPALRALYNNLQNHGKRFEDRIEENGEYIVPNDQALDLALRLDETVKRVRSDDWRGVEPRERMIKQAMYDILHDVEEVNRIFIIVKAQKEY
;
A
#
# COMPACT_ATOMS: atom_id res chain seq x y z
N MET A 1 18.35 42.01 48.43
CA MET A 1 16.95 41.95 47.92
C MET A 1 16.78 41.35 46.53
N ARG A 2 17.82 41.16 45.69
CA ARG A 2 17.68 40.45 44.39
C ARG A 2 17.65 38.92 44.48
N HIS A 3 18.14 38.35 45.58
CA HIS A 3 18.37 36.91 45.71
C HIS A 3 17.11 36.07 46.01
N LEU A 4 15.96 36.71 46.23
CA LEU A 4 14.70 36.02 46.57
C LEU A 4 13.79 35.82 45.35
N ILE A 5 14.04 36.52 44.24
CA ILE A 5 13.23 36.39 43.01
C ILE A 5 13.78 35.25 42.14
N ASP A 6 15.11 35.09 42.06
CA ASP A 6 15.75 34.07 41.21
C ASP A 6 15.66 32.63 41.76
N THR A 7 15.26 32.44 43.03
CA THR A 7 15.12 31.11 43.65
C THR A 7 13.72 30.52 43.49
N TYR A 8 12.71 31.34 43.16
CA TYR A 8 11.30 30.92 43.10
C TYR A 8 10.71 30.95 41.69
N ILE A 9 11.51 31.26 40.68
CA ILE A 9 11.12 31.20 39.27
C ILE A 9 12.00 30.14 38.59
N GLU A 10 11.72 28.87 38.87
CA GLU A 10 12.14 27.79 37.98
C GLU A 10 11.12 27.69 36.85
N ALA A 11 11.57 27.94 35.62
CA ALA A 11 10.77 27.65 34.45
C ALA A 11 10.66 26.12 34.33
N ALA A 12 9.46 25.57 34.51
CA ALA A 12 9.22 24.16 34.26
C ALA A 12 9.64 23.82 32.82
N GLU A 13 10.37 22.72 32.64
CA GLU A 13 10.76 22.25 31.31
C GLU A 13 9.52 22.18 30.39
N PRO A 14 9.65 22.58 29.12
CA PRO A 14 8.53 22.58 28.19
C PRO A 14 7.99 21.15 28.06
N ARG A 15 6.78 20.95 28.58
CA ARG A 15 6.05 19.68 28.48
C ARG A 15 5.59 19.54 27.03
N LYS A 16 6.01 18.49 26.33
CA LYS A 16 5.46 18.18 25.00
C LYS A 16 3.98 17.87 25.14
N VAL A 17 3.11 18.78 24.69
CA VAL A 17 1.64 18.65 24.77
C VAL A 17 1.08 17.86 23.58
N SER A 18 1.84 17.73 22.48
CA SER A 18 1.39 17.10 21.25
C SER A 18 2.13 15.78 20.98
N SER A 19 1.41 14.66 21.03
CA SER A 19 1.91 13.34 20.65
C SER A 19 2.01 13.12 19.12
N PHE A 20 1.83 14.19 18.33
CA PHE A 20 1.68 14.12 16.87
C PHE A 20 2.86 14.69 16.08
N GLU A 21 3.88 15.26 16.73
CA GLU A 21 5.04 15.88 16.05
C GLU A 21 5.86 14.88 15.23
N ASP A 22 6.04 13.66 15.75
CA ASP A 22 6.80 12.60 15.07
C ASP A 22 5.93 11.76 14.09
N MET A 23 4.67 12.15 13.94
CA MET A 23 3.64 11.65 13.02
C MET A 23 4.01 11.74 11.53
N PRO A 24 4.16 10.68 10.70
CA PRO A 24 4.11 10.87 9.25
C PRO A 24 2.84 11.59 8.81
N LEU A 25 2.94 12.46 7.81
CA LEU A 25 1.81 13.29 7.36
C LEU A 25 0.58 12.45 6.98
N LEU A 26 0.79 11.32 6.29
CA LEU A 26 -0.27 10.43 5.83
C LEU A 26 -1.02 9.79 7.01
N ASP A 27 -0.30 9.20 7.96
CA ASP A 27 -0.87 8.64 9.19
C ASP A 27 -1.69 9.67 9.97
N LEU A 28 -1.21 10.91 10.01
CA LEU A 28 -1.84 12.00 10.72
C LEU A 28 -3.13 12.45 9.99
N ILE A 29 -3.15 12.44 8.65
CA ILE A 29 -4.36 12.64 7.84
C ILE A 29 -5.40 11.56 8.16
N VAL A 30 -5.00 10.28 8.22
CA VAL A 30 -5.92 9.17 8.52
C VAL A 30 -6.51 9.28 9.92
N LYS A 31 -5.69 9.62 10.93
CA LYS A 31 -6.12 9.64 12.34
C LYS A 31 -6.88 10.89 12.75
N THR A 32 -6.50 12.05 12.23
CA THR A 32 -7.01 13.34 12.71
C THR A 32 -7.85 14.10 11.68
N GLY A 33 -7.79 13.67 10.41
CA GLY A 33 -8.38 14.37 9.27
C GLY A 33 -7.40 15.35 8.62
N ILE A 34 -7.60 15.57 7.33
CA ILE A 34 -6.67 16.34 6.49
C ILE A 34 -6.51 17.80 6.95
N ASP A 35 -7.57 18.43 7.45
CA ASP A 35 -7.53 19.83 7.88
C ASP A 35 -6.64 20.04 9.11
N LYS A 36 -6.78 19.16 10.11
CA LYS A 36 -5.93 19.16 11.31
C LYS A 36 -4.50 18.82 10.96
N ALA A 37 -4.31 17.91 9.99
CA ALA A 37 -2.99 17.53 9.54
C ALA A 37 -2.21 18.66 8.88
N ILE A 38 -2.86 19.37 7.97
CA ILE A 38 -2.30 20.56 7.34
C ILE A 38 -2.01 21.63 8.41
N ALA A 39 -2.94 21.86 9.34
CA ALA A 39 -2.77 22.85 10.41
C ALA A 39 -1.59 22.55 11.35
N THR A 40 -1.27 21.27 11.55
CA THR A 40 -0.23 20.82 12.49
C THR A 40 1.14 20.79 11.81
N GLN A 41 1.26 20.06 10.70
CA GLN A 41 2.54 19.77 10.04
C GLN A 41 2.90 20.80 8.95
N LEU A 42 1.90 21.44 8.33
CA LEU A 42 2.11 22.38 7.21
C LEU A 42 1.73 23.82 7.59
N SER A 43 1.78 24.15 8.88
CA SER A 43 1.47 25.48 9.42
C SER A 43 2.37 26.58 8.84
N GLY A 44 3.63 26.27 8.52
CA GLY A 44 4.56 27.19 7.87
C GLY A 44 4.24 27.49 6.40
N LEU A 45 3.41 26.67 5.75
CA LEU A 45 2.94 26.85 4.37
C LEU A 45 1.54 27.47 4.32
N LYS A 46 1.01 27.88 5.48
CA LYS A 46 -0.34 28.43 5.64
C LYS A 46 -0.47 29.72 4.83
N GLY A 47 -1.25 29.65 3.76
CA GLY A 47 -1.47 30.75 2.79
C GLY A 47 -1.15 30.36 1.35
N ASN A 48 -0.31 29.35 1.13
CA ASN A 48 -0.01 28.85 -0.21
C ASN A 48 -0.64 27.46 -0.44
N LYS A 49 -1.89 27.47 -0.94
CA LYS A 49 -2.64 26.25 -1.25
C LYS A 49 -1.90 25.33 -2.23
N ASN A 50 -1.13 25.89 -3.16
CA ASN A 50 -0.35 25.10 -4.11
C ASN A 50 0.81 24.37 -3.42
N ALA A 51 1.56 25.05 -2.56
CA ALA A 51 2.66 24.43 -1.83
C ALA A 51 2.17 23.33 -0.86
N VAL A 52 1.01 23.54 -0.22
CA VAL A 52 0.37 22.51 0.61
C VAL A 52 -0.01 21.30 -0.23
N ALA A 53 -0.68 21.50 -1.37
CA ALA A 53 -1.08 20.41 -2.26
C ALA A 53 0.14 19.62 -2.76
N GLU A 54 1.17 20.30 -3.28
CA GLU A 54 2.40 19.66 -3.77
C GLU A 54 3.10 18.85 -2.67
N THR A 55 3.12 19.36 -1.45
CA THR A 55 3.71 18.63 -0.32
C THR A 55 2.95 17.33 -0.03
N ILE A 56 1.61 17.37 -0.04
CA ILE A 56 0.77 16.18 0.15
C ILE A 56 0.99 15.20 -1.02
N GLU A 57 0.91 15.68 -2.26
CA GLU A 57 1.12 14.89 -3.48
C GLU A 57 2.46 14.14 -3.46
N ASN A 58 3.53 14.83 -3.06
CA ASN A 58 4.87 14.23 -2.94
C ASN A 58 4.96 13.18 -1.84
N ASN A 59 4.30 13.40 -0.70
CA ASN A 59 4.26 12.41 0.38
C ASN A 59 3.49 11.16 -0.04
N VAL A 60 2.32 11.33 -0.69
CA VAL A 60 1.53 10.21 -1.22
C VAL A 60 2.32 9.43 -2.26
N ARG A 61 2.91 10.12 -3.25
CA ARG A 61 3.75 9.49 -4.28
C ARG A 61 4.91 8.71 -3.66
N SER A 62 5.58 9.28 -2.66
CA SER A 62 6.69 8.62 -1.97
C SER A 62 6.25 7.36 -1.25
N LYS A 63 5.05 7.35 -0.64
CA LYS A 63 4.48 6.17 0.01
C LYS A 63 4.11 5.10 -1.01
N ILE A 64 3.44 5.47 -2.10
CA ILE A 64 3.11 4.55 -3.21
C ILE A 64 4.37 3.86 -3.74
N ILE A 65 5.44 4.61 -4.01
CA ILE A 65 6.70 4.05 -4.52
C ILE A 65 7.34 3.08 -3.52
N LYS A 66 7.33 3.41 -2.23
CA LYS A 66 7.92 2.55 -1.18
C LYS A 66 7.17 1.23 -1.04
N GLU A 67 5.85 1.27 -1.13
CA GLU A 67 5.00 0.09 -0.96
C GLU A 67 4.75 -0.66 -2.29
N HIS A 68 5.14 -0.08 -3.43
CA HIS A 68 4.91 -0.65 -4.76
C HIS A 68 5.43 -2.08 -4.91
N LEU A 69 6.57 -2.42 -4.29
CA LEU A 69 7.11 -3.78 -4.36
C LEU A 69 6.28 -4.81 -3.58
N ASN A 70 5.46 -4.37 -2.62
CA ASN A 70 4.58 -5.26 -1.86
C ASN A 70 3.38 -5.69 -2.72
N ASP A 71 2.79 -4.76 -3.48
CA ASP A 71 1.71 -5.07 -4.42
C ASP A 71 1.75 -4.12 -5.64
N PRO A 72 2.51 -4.47 -6.68
CA PRO A 72 2.69 -3.61 -7.85
C PRO A 72 1.35 -3.24 -8.52
N ALA A 73 0.51 -4.24 -8.80
CA ALA A 73 -0.79 -4.04 -9.42
C ALA A 73 -1.71 -3.07 -8.65
N TYR A 74 -1.73 -3.15 -7.32
CA TYR A 74 -2.53 -2.24 -6.50
C TYR A 74 -1.97 -0.82 -6.51
N TYR A 75 -0.67 -0.66 -6.27
CA TYR A 75 -0.05 0.66 -6.18
C TYR A 75 0.07 1.36 -7.55
N GLU A 76 0.07 0.63 -8.66
CA GLU A 76 -0.10 1.20 -10.00
C GLU A 76 -1.47 1.88 -10.17
N LYS A 77 -2.56 1.21 -9.74
CA LYS A 77 -3.91 1.81 -9.75
C LYS A 77 -3.96 3.07 -8.89
N MET A 78 -3.37 3.03 -7.70
CA MET A 78 -3.31 4.20 -6.80
C MET A 78 -2.48 5.34 -7.39
N SER A 79 -1.39 5.04 -8.11
CA SER A 79 -0.59 6.05 -8.82
C SER A 79 -1.41 6.72 -9.92
N ALA A 80 -2.17 5.95 -10.71
CA ALA A 80 -3.03 6.50 -11.75
C ALA A 80 -4.11 7.43 -11.15
N MET A 81 -4.78 7.01 -10.06
CA MET A 81 -5.75 7.85 -9.36
C MET A 81 -5.11 9.14 -8.81
N LEU A 82 -3.90 9.06 -8.26
CA LEU A 82 -3.17 10.24 -7.82
C LEU A 82 -2.92 11.22 -8.98
N ASP A 83 -2.43 10.71 -10.12
CA ASP A 83 -2.14 11.54 -11.28
C ASP A 83 -3.41 12.20 -11.86
N GLU A 84 -4.55 11.50 -11.83
CA GLU A 84 -5.85 12.07 -12.19
C GLU A 84 -6.27 13.22 -11.25
N ILE A 85 -6.12 13.04 -9.93
CA ILE A 85 -6.42 14.09 -8.94
C ILE A 85 -5.52 15.31 -9.16
N ILE A 86 -4.23 15.09 -9.40
CA ILE A 86 -3.25 16.16 -9.66
C ILE A 86 -3.61 16.90 -10.95
N ALA A 87 -3.96 16.18 -12.02
CA ALA A 87 -4.35 16.76 -13.29
C ALA A 87 -5.63 17.61 -13.14
N ALA A 88 -6.65 17.09 -12.48
CA ALA A 88 -7.89 17.81 -12.20
C ALA A 88 -7.67 19.09 -11.40
N ARG A 89 -6.82 19.05 -10.37
CA ARG A 89 -6.44 20.25 -9.58
C ARG A 89 -5.70 21.27 -10.44
N LYS A 90 -4.69 20.85 -11.21
CA LYS A 90 -3.88 21.75 -12.06
C LYS A 90 -4.72 22.40 -13.16
N ALA A 91 -5.69 21.67 -13.71
CA ALA A 91 -6.67 22.19 -14.65
C ALA A 91 -7.74 23.09 -14.00
N LYS A 92 -7.74 23.23 -12.67
CA LYS A 92 -8.80 23.89 -11.88
C LYS A 92 -10.18 23.31 -12.18
N ALA A 93 -10.24 22.03 -12.51
CA ALA A 93 -11.47 21.31 -12.82
C ALA A 93 -12.24 20.87 -11.56
N ILE A 94 -11.60 20.95 -10.39
CA ILE A 94 -12.18 20.65 -9.08
C ILE A 94 -11.88 21.78 -8.10
N GLU A 95 -12.79 21.99 -7.15
CA GLU A 95 -12.59 22.92 -6.05
C GLU A 95 -11.53 22.40 -5.06
N TYR A 96 -10.88 23.32 -4.34
CA TYR A 96 -9.82 22.94 -3.40
C TYR A 96 -10.32 22.01 -2.28
N GLU A 97 -11.53 22.24 -1.79
CA GLU A 97 -12.17 21.38 -0.78
C GLU A 97 -12.46 19.98 -1.32
N GLU A 98 -12.88 19.89 -2.58
CA GLU A 98 -13.11 18.60 -3.24
C GLU A 98 -11.79 17.84 -3.47
N TYR A 99 -10.73 18.55 -3.87
CA TYR A 99 -9.38 18.00 -3.94
C TYR A 99 -8.95 17.41 -2.59
N LEU A 100 -9.12 18.15 -1.49
CA LEU A 100 -8.75 17.68 -0.15
C LEU A 100 -9.53 16.44 0.26
N LYS A 101 -10.81 16.34 -0.13
CA LYS A 101 -11.61 15.14 0.13
C LYS A 101 -11.09 13.94 -0.66
N ARG A 102 -10.91 14.08 -1.98
CA ARG A 102 -10.44 12.99 -2.86
C ARG A 102 -9.05 12.50 -2.45
N ILE A 103 -8.13 13.42 -2.15
CA ILE A 103 -6.77 13.04 -1.72
C ILE A 103 -6.79 12.38 -0.33
N ALA A 104 -7.66 12.82 0.59
CA ALA A 104 -7.79 12.17 1.90
C ALA A 104 -8.31 10.74 1.79
N ASP A 105 -9.25 10.48 0.88
CA ASP A 105 -9.77 9.14 0.64
C ASP A 105 -8.71 8.25 -0.03
N LEU A 106 -7.95 8.78 -1.01
CA LEU A 106 -6.81 8.07 -1.58
C LEU A 106 -5.75 7.74 -0.52
N VAL A 107 -5.43 8.68 0.38
CA VAL A 107 -4.47 8.45 1.48
C VAL A 107 -4.92 7.30 2.38
N LYS A 108 -6.21 7.20 2.70
CA LYS A 108 -6.74 6.07 3.49
C LYS A 108 -6.53 4.74 2.77
N GLN A 109 -6.80 4.68 1.46
CA GLN A 109 -6.62 3.46 0.67
C GLN A 109 -5.14 3.07 0.53
N VAL A 110 -4.25 4.04 0.33
CA VAL A 110 -2.80 3.83 0.25
C VAL A 110 -2.24 3.35 1.59
N GLU A 111 -2.74 3.88 2.72
CA GLU A 111 -2.30 3.47 4.05
C GLU A 111 -2.88 2.12 4.48
N ALA A 112 -4.13 1.81 4.09
CA ALA A 112 -4.74 0.50 4.31
C ALA A 112 -4.06 -0.60 3.48
N GLY A 113 -3.57 -0.27 2.27
CA GLY A 113 -2.94 -1.24 1.37
C GLY A 113 -3.92 -2.29 0.83
N HIS A 114 -5.22 -1.98 0.85
CA HIS A 114 -6.27 -2.78 0.21
C HIS A 114 -7.56 -1.99 0.01
N GLU A 115 -8.39 -2.50 -0.90
CA GLU A 115 -9.78 -2.07 -1.06
C GLU A 115 -10.66 -2.64 0.06
N ASP A 116 -11.75 -1.94 0.40
CA ASP A 116 -12.67 -2.35 1.46
C ASP A 116 -13.54 -3.56 1.05
N ASP A 117 -13.83 -3.70 -0.25
CA ASP A 117 -14.74 -4.69 -0.85
C ASP A 117 -14.06 -6.04 -1.21
N ILE A 118 -12.96 -6.38 -0.53
CA ILE A 118 -12.23 -7.62 -0.79
C ILE A 118 -12.83 -8.79 0.01
N CYS A 119 -12.83 -9.99 -0.57
CA CYS A 119 -13.21 -11.24 0.12
C CYS A 119 -12.44 -11.45 1.43
N GLU A 120 -13.12 -11.93 2.49
CA GLU A 120 -12.55 -12.14 3.83
C GLU A 120 -11.28 -13.00 3.86
N VAL A 121 -11.10 -13.90 2.89
CA VAL A 121 -9.89 -14.73 2.75
C VAL A 121 -8.66 -13.89 2.38
N LEU A 122 -8.82 -12.93 1.48
CA LEU A 122 -7.77 -12.01 1.02
C LEU A 122 -7.54 -10.86 2.01
N LYS A 123 -8.46 -10.61 2.95
CA LYS A 123 -8.25 -9.67 4.06
C LYS A 123 -7.19 -10.16 5.05
N LYS A 124 -7.07 -11.48 5.24
CA LYS A 124 -6.22 -12.08 6.27
C LYS A 124 -4.74 -12.19 5.91
N SER A 125 -4.40 -12.25 4.62
CA SER A 125 -3.02 -12.40 4.15
C SER A 125 -2.69 -11.35 3.10
N PRO A 126 -1.94 -10.27 3.47
CA PRO A 126 -1.31 -9.36 2.53
C PRO A 126 -0.58 -10.03 1.37
N ALA A 127 0.09 -11.17 1.62
CA ALA A 127 0.81 -11.88 0.57
C ALA A 127 -0.12 -12.50 -0.48
N LEU A 128 -1.18 -13.18 -0.03
CA LEU A 128 -2.21 -13.74 -0.91
C LEU A 128 -2.93 -12.64 -1.71
N ARG A 129 -3.21 -11.50 -1.08
CA ARG A 129 -3.81 -10.34 -1.76
C ARG A 129 -2.93 -9.82 -2.90
N ALA A 130 -1.65 -9.65 -2.64
CA ALA A 130 -0.72 -9.19 -3.67
C ALA A 130 -0.65 -10.20 -4.83
N LEU A 131 -0.59 -11.50 -4.54
CA LEU A 131 -0.64 -12.53 -5.59
C LEU A 131 -1.92 -12.41 -6.42
N TYR A 132 -3.08 -12.33 -5.77
CA TYR A 132 -4.38 -12.22 -6.42
C TYR A 132 -4.47 -11.00 -7.35
N ASN A 133 -4.13 -9.81 -6.85
CA ASN A 133 -4.19 -8.57 -7.63
C ASN A 133 -3.28 -8.62 -8.86
N ASN A 134 -2.08 -9.20 -8.72
CA ASN A 134 -1.10 -9.27 -9.80
C ASN A 134 -1.39 -10.38 -10.82
N LEU A 135 -2.13 -11.43 -10.42
CA LEU A 135 -2.60 -12.47 -11.32
C LEU A 135 -3.86 -12.05 -12.09
N GLN A 136 -4.76 -11.30 -11.45
CA GLN A 136 -6.00 -10.81 -12.08
C GLN A 136 -5.70 -9.84 -13.24
N ASN A 137 -4.76 -8.90 -13.02
CA ASN A 137 -4.40 -7.90 -14.04
C ASN A 137 -3.65 -8.47 -15.25
N HIS A 138 -2.98 -9.61 -15.11
CA HIS A 138 -2.12 -10.21 -16.14
C HIS A 138 -2.70 -11.50 -16.70
N GLY A 139 -4.02 -11.65 -16.66
CA GLY A 139 -4.74 -12.81 -17.19
C GLY A 139 -4.38 -13.10 -18.66
N LYS A 140 -3.27 -13.80 -18.90
CA LYS A 140 -3.25 -14.86 -19.90
C LYS A 140 -4.36 -15.78 -19.45
N ARG A 141 -5.49 -15.74 -20.17
CA ARG A 141 -6.47 -16.82 -20.14
C ARG A 141 -5.66 -18.09 -20.34
N PHE A 142 -5.47 -18.86 -19.27
CA PHE A 142 -5.10 -20.26 -19.40
C PHE A 142 -6.35 -20.92 -19.98
N GLU A 143 -6.49 -20.84 -21.30
CA GLU A 143 -7.39 -21.73 -22.03
C GLU A 143 -6.94 -23.17 -21.76
N ASP A 144 -7.91 -24.06 -21.58
CA ASP A 144 -7.78 -25.51 -21.38
C ASP A 144 -7.50 -26.04 -19.96
N ARG A 145 -8.55 -26.09 -19.14
CA ARG A 145 -9.27 -27.36 -18.82
C ARG A 145 -10.35 -27.13 -17.75
N ILE A 146 -11.61 -27.11 -18.17
CA ILE A 146 -12.73 -27.45 -17.29
C ILE A 146 -13.34 -28.73 -17.87
N GLU A 147 -13.07 -29.86 -17.22
CA GLU A 147 -13.95 -31.02 -17.39
C GLU A 147 -15.26 -30.72 -16.66
N GLU A 148 -16.35 -30.91 -17.42
CA GLU A 148 -17.73 -30.66 -17.05
C GLU A 148 -18.11 -31.41 -15.77
N ASN A 149 -18.59 -30.69 -14.75
CA ASN A 149 -19.61 -31.21 -13.85
C ASN A 149 -20.50 -30.06 -13.38
N GLY A 150 -21.75 -30.10 -13.82
CA GLY A 150 -22.77 -29.07 -13.63
C GLY A 150 -23.23 -28.96 -12.18
N GLU A 151 -22.47 -28.23 -11.38
CA GLU A 151 -22.89 -27.66 -10.11
C GLU A 151 -22.91 -26.12 -10.26
N TYR A 152 -23.72 -25.41 -9.49
CA TYR A 152 -23.89 -23.95 -9.60
C TYR A 152 -22.57 -23.25 -9.24
N ILE A 153 -21.67 -23.10 -10.23
CA ILE A 153 -20.38 -22.41 -10.08
C ILE A 153 -20.68 -20.91 -10.11
N VAL A 154 -20.73 -20.29 -8.93
CA VAL A 154 -20.46 -18.85 -8.78
C VAL A 154 -19.17 -18.60 -9.57
N PRO A 155 -19.13 -17.68 -10.56
CA PRO A 155 -18.02 -17.56 -11.51
C PRO A 155 -16.68 -17.56 -10.76
N ASN A 156 -16.05 -18.74 -10.78
CA ASN A 156 -14.98 -19.12 -9.88
C ASN A 156 -13.75 -18.37 -10.35
N ASP A 157 -13.29 -17.45 -9.52
CA ASP A 157 -12.20 -16.56 -9.81
C ASP A 157 -10.91 -17.39 -9.99
N GLN A 158 -10.57 -17.73 -11.23
CA GLN A 158 -9.40 -18.55 -11.56
C GLN A 158 -8.12 -17.95 -10.97
N ALA A 159 -8.05 -16.62 -10.87
CA ALA A 159 -6.94 -15.92 -10.24
C ALA A 159 -6.88 -16.18 -8.72
N LEU A 160 -8.02 -16.33 -8.05
CA LEU A 160 -8.08 -16.66 -6.62
C LEU A 160 -7.60 -18.08 -6.33
N ASP A 161 -8.04 -19.07 -7.10
CA ASP A 161 -7.58 -20.46 -6.94
C ASP A 161 -6.07 -20.57 -7.25
N LEU A 162 -5.57 -19.89 -8.29
CA LEU A 162 -4.14 -19.84 -8.58
C LEU A 162 -3.34 -19.13 -7.48
N ALA A 163 -3.83 -18.01 -6.96
CA ALA A 163 -3.19 -17.30 -5.86
C ALA A 163 -3.08 -18.18 -4.60
N LEU A 164 -4.15 -18.90 -4.26
CA LEU A 164 -4.16 -19.83 -3.13
C LEU A 164 -3.16 -20.97 -3.32
N ARG A 165 -3.14 -21.61 -4.49
CA ARG A 165 -2.20 -22.69 -4.80
C ARG A 165 -0.74 -22.22 -4.77
N LEU A 166 -0.46 -21.02 -5.28
CA LEU A 166 0.87 -20.42 -5.22
C LEU A 166 1.27 -20.10 -3.79
N ASP A 167 0.40 -19.48 -3.00
CA ASP A 167 0.63 -19.16 -1.60
C ASP A 167 0.97 -20.42 -0.78
N GLU A 168 0.16 -21.47 -0.93
CA GLU A 168 0.39 -22.76 -0.26
C GLU A 168 1.70 -23.42 -0.70
N THR A 169 1.99 -23.38 -2.00
CA THR A 169 3.20 -24.00 -2.56
C THR A 169 4.46 -23.30 -2.08
N VAL A 170 4.47 -21.96 -2.08
CA VAL A 170 5.57 -21.16 -1.55
C VAL A 170 5.76 -21.45 -0.05
N LYS A 171 4.68 -21.45 0.74
CA LYS A 171 4.74 -21.76 2.18
C LYS A 171 5.28 -23.15 2.49
N ARG A 172 5.01 -24.13 1.62
CA ARG A 172 5.48 -25.52 1.78
C ARG A 172 6.95 -25.70 1.35
N VAL A 173 7.37 -25.05 0.27
CA VAL A 173 8.70 -25.26 -0.33
C VAL A 173 9.75 -24.36 0.28
N ARG A 174 9.36 -23.19 0.83
CA ARG A 174 10.32 -22.27 1.46
C ARG A 174 11.05 -22.94 2.62
N SER A 175 12.37 -22.79 2.63
CA SER A 175 13.21 -23.06 3.80
C SER A 175 13.42 -21.76 4.60
N ASP A 176 13.73 -21.85 5.88
CA ASP A 176 14.10 -20.66 6.67
C ASP A 176 15.26 -19.87 6.03
N ASP A 177 15.21 -18.54 6.08
CA ASP A 177 16.21 -17.62 5.50
C ASP A 177 16.59 -17.96 4.05
N TRP A 178 15.59 -18.22 3.21
CA TRP A 178 15.79 -18.51 1.78
C TRP A 178 16.16 -17.26 0.96
N ARG A 179 15.83 -16.05 1.43
CA ARG A 179 16.05 -14.79 0.71
C ARG A 179 17.53 -14.49 0.55
N GLY A 180 17.96 -14.22 -0.68
CA GLY A 180 19.36 -13.98 -1.01
C GLY A 180 20.19 -15.26 -1.18
N VAL A 181 19.60 -16.45 -0.98
CA VAL A 181 20.27 -17.73 -1.17
C VAL A 181 19.84 -18.34 -2.50
N GLU A 182 20.67 -18.12 -3.53
CA GLU A 182 20.33 -18.47 -4.92
C GLU A 182 19.82 -19.92 -5.12
N PRO A 183 20.43 -20.97 -4.53
CA PRO A 183 19.89 -22.33 -4.66
C PRO A 183 18.46 -22.48 -4.12
N ARG A 184 18.16 -21.83 -2.99
CA ARG A 184 16.83 -21.89 -2.34
C ARG A 184 15.81 -21.07 -3.11
N GLU A 185 16.21 -19.90 -3.61
CA GLU A 185 15.40 -19.08 -4.51
C GLU A 185 15.02 -19.85 -5.78
N ARG A 186 15.96 -20.59 -6.38
CA ARG A 186 15.69 -21.45 -7.55
C ARG A 186 14.71 -22.58 -7.26
N MET A 187 14.75 -23.19 -6.07
CA MET A 187 13.77 -24.22 -5.69
C MET A 187 12.34 -23.66 -5.62
N ILE A 188 12.18 -22.47 -5.05
CA ILE A 188 10.87 -21.79 -4.99
C ILE A 188 10.41 -21.42 -6.40
N LYS A 189 11.30 -20.84 -7.23
CA LYS A 189 10.98 -20.54 -8.63
C LYS A 189 10.58 -21.78 -9.43
N GLN A 190 11.24 -22.92 -9.21
CA GLN A 190 10.85 -24.18 -9.85
C GLN A 190 9.45 -24.60 -9.44
N ALA A 191 9.14 -24.57 -8.14
CA ALA A 191 7.80 -24.93 -7.65
C ALA A 191 6.70 -23.98 -8.16
N MET A 192 7.02 -22.69 -8.34
CA MET A 192 6.11 -21.73 -8.98
C MET A 192 5.95 -22.01 -10.48
N TYR A 193 7.02 -22.42 -11.17
CA TYR A 193 6.99 -22.78 -12.59
C TYR A 193 6.13 -24.00 -12.84
N ASP A 194 6.12 -24.98 -11.94
CA ASP A 194 5.25 -26.17 -12.04
C ASP A 194 3.75 -25.81 -11.98
N ILE A 195 3.40 -24.59 -11.55
CA ILE A 195 2.03 -24.07 -11.53
C ILE A 195 1.80 -23.12 -12.71
N LEU A 196 2.65 -22.10 -12.85
CA LEU A 196 2.49 -21.02 -13.83
C LEU A 196 2.90 -21.43 -15.25
N HIS A 197 3.80 -22.39 -15.40
CA HIS A 197 4.36 -22.86 -16.67
C HIS A 197 4.95 -21.76 -17.57
N ASP A 198 5.23 -20.58 -17.01
CA ASP A 198 5.75 -19.41 -17.70
C ASP A 198 6.89 -18.80 -16.88
N VAL A 199 8.08 -18.77 -17.46
CA VAL A 199 9.31 -18.30 -16.80
C VAL A 199 9.25 -16.80 -16.51
N GLU A 200 8.62 -16.01 -17.39
CA GLU A 200 8.49 -14.56 -17.22
C GLU A 200 7.56 -14.25 -16.05
N GLU A 201 6.40 -14.92 -16.00
CA GLU A 201 5.44 -14.77 -14.89
C GLU A 201 6.03 -15.25 -13.56
N VAL A 202 6.78 -16.36 -13.56
CA VAL A 202 7.48 -16.82 -12.34
C VAL A 202 8.44 -15.75 -11.85
N ASN A 203 9.28 -15.18 -12.71
CA ASN A 203 10.23 -14.15 -12.29
C ASN A 203 9.53 -12.89 -11.79
N ARG A 204 8.43 -12.48 -12.41
CA ARG A 204 7.60 -11.33 -12.00
C ARG A 204 6.98 -11.56 -10.62
N ILE A 205 6.25 -12.65 -10.45
CA ILE A 205 5.56 -12.97 -9.20
C ILE A 205 6.56 -13.27 -8.07
N PHE A 206 7.72 -13.86 -8.38
CA PHE A 206 8.74 -14.16 -7.38
C PHE A 206 9.29 -12.91 -6.69
N ILE A 207 9.38 -11.77 -7.40
CA ILE A 207 9.80 -10.50 -6.79
C ILE A 207 8.80 -10.07 -5.70
N ILE A 208 7.50 -10.23 -5.98
CA ILE A 208 6.41 -9.92 -5.03
C ILE A 208 6.52 -10.86 -3.82
N VAL A 209 6.64 -12.17 -4.05
CA VAL A 209 6.83 -13.18 -2.99
C VAL A 209 8.03 -12.84 -2.11
N LYS A 210 9.14 -12.40 -2.70
CA LYS A 210 10.35 -12.04 -1.97
C LYS A 210 10.17 -10.80 -1.09
N ALA A 211 9.37 -9.82 -1.53
CA ALA A 211 9.09 -8.58 -0.79
C ALA A 211 8.12 -8.79 0.40
N GLN A 212 7.22 -9.77 0.31
CA GLN A 212 6.23 -10.05 1.33
C GLN A 212 6.85 -10.62 2.61
N LYS A 213 6.49 -10.09 3.79
CA LYS A 213 7.04 -10.52 5.09
C LYS A 213 6.49 -11.86 5.60
N GLU A 214 5.39 -12.34 5.04
CA GLU A 214 4.71 -13.57 5.49
C GLU A 214 5.45 -14.85 5.06
N TYR A 215 6.24 -14.77 3.99
CA TYR A 215 7.07 -15.85 3.47
C TYR A 215 8.51 -15.80 4.02
#